data_AF-A0A4Q6BBZ0-F1
#
_entry.id   AF-A0A4Q6BBZ0-F1
#
_cell.length_a   1.000
_cell.length_b   1.000
_cell.length_c   1.000
_cell.angle_alpha   90.00
_cell.angle_beta   90.00
_cell.angle_gamma   90.00
#
_symmetry.space_group_name_H-M   'P 1'
#
loop_
_entity.id
_entity.type
_entity.pdbx_description
1 polymer ?
#
loop_
_entity_poly.entity_id
_entity_poly.type
_entity_poly.pdbx_seq_one_letter_code
_entity_poly.pdbx_strand_id
1 'polypeptide(L)' 'MTRKFLELAVTPNVLAVQAAMGHESRLRPLDTPLEADRLTESEVAFLESRDSFYLATVSETGWPYV' A
#
# COMPACT_ATOMS: atom_id res chain seq x y z
N MET A 1 5.09 6.02 -4.47
CA MET A 1 4.24 5.33 -3.48
C MET A 1 2.94 4.94 -4.17
N THR A 2 2.57 3.67 -4.08
CA THR A 2 1.32 3.12 -4.61
C THR A 2 0.14 3.83 -3.94
N ARG A 3 -0.83 4.35 -4.68
CA ARG A 3 -1.90 5.19 -4.10
C ARG A 3 -2.82 4.39 -3.17
N LYS A 4 -2.93 3.07 -3.41
CA LYS A 4 -3.61 2.11 -2.53
C LYS A 4 -2.95 1.95 -1.16
N PHE A 5 -1.63 2.11 -1.05
CA PHE A 5 -0.95 2.10 0.23
C PHE A 5 -1.42 3.28 1.10
N LEU A 6 -1.58 4.46 0.50
CA LEU A 6 -2.07 5.64 1.22
C LEU A 6 -3.52 5.45 1.68
N GLU A 7 -4.39 4.83 0.88
CA GLU A 7 -5.76 4.51 1.31
C GLU A 7 -5.80 3.64 2.57
N LEU A 8 -4.92 2.64 2.66
CA LEU A 8 -4.84 1.75 3.82
C LEU A 8 -4.14 2.40 5.02
N ALA A 9 -3.10 3.19 4.77
CA ALA A 9 -2.22 3.72 5.81
C ALA A 9 -2.71 5.07 6.37
N VAL A 10 -3.52 5.83 5.64
CA VAL A 10 -4.05 7.14 6.07
C VAL A 10 -5.30 6.94 6.93
N THR A 11 -5.10 6.39 8.13
CA THR A 11 -6.15 6.27 9.14
C THR A 11 -6.19 7.51 10.04
N PRO A 12 -7.31 7.79 10.74
CA PRO A 12 -7.39 8.90 11.70
C PRO A 12 -6.28 8.86 12.75
N ASN A 13 -5.91 7.67 13.23
CA ASN A 13 -4.84 7.50 14.22
C ASN A 13 -3.46 7.85 13.64
N VAL A 14 -3.18 7.44 12.40
CA VAL A 14 -1.92 7.78 11.72
C VAL A 14 -1.82 9.28 11.48
N LEU A 15 -2.92 9.94 11.09
CA LEU A 15 -2.98 11.39 10.93
C LEU A 15 -2.74 12.13 12.25
N ALA A 16 -3.34 11.68 13.35
CA ALA A 16 -3.15 12.28 14.66
C ALA A 16 -1.68 12.21 15.13
N VAL A 17 -1.02 11.07 14.90
CA VAL A 17 0.42 10.90 15.22
C VAL A 17 1.28 11.79 14.31
N GLN A 18 0.98 11.85 13.01
CA GLN A 18 1.71 12.73 12.08
C GLN A 18 1.59 14.21 12.48
N ALA A 19 0.40 14.66 12.90
CA ALA A 19 0.20 16.02 13.40
C ALA A 19 1.00 16.29 14.67
N ALA A 20 1.00 15.36 15.64
CA ALA A 20 1.83 15.48 16.85
C ALA A 20 3.34 15.53 16.56
N MET A 21 3.79 14.91 15.47
CA MET A 21 5.18 14.91 15.02
C MET A 21 5.53 16.09 14.09
N GLY A 22 4.59 17.01 13.81
CA GLY A 22 4.82 18.15 12.91
C GLY A 22 4.98 17.76 11.43
N HIS A 23 4.34 16.66 11.00
CA HIS A 23 4.38 16.13 9.64
C HIS A 23 3.02 16.16 8.93
N GLU A 24 2.13 17.03 9.39
CA GLU A 24 0.74 17.22 8.94
C GLU A 24 0.54 17.36 7.42
N SER A 25 1.55 17.77 6.64
CA SER A 25 1.43 17.96 5.19
C SER A 25 1.76 16.73 4.33
N ARG A 26 2.24 15.61 4.91
CA ARG A 26 2.80 14.49 4.12
C ARG A 26 1.80 13.41 3.70
N LEU A 27 0.67 13.31 4.36
CA LEU A 27 -0.38 12.32 4.06
C LEU A 27 -1.71 13.04 3.92
N ARG A 28 -2.29 13.04 2.72
CA ARG A 28 -3.65 13.54 2.48
C ARG A 28 -4.56 12.42 2.01
N PRO A 29 -5.82 12.39 2.47
CA PRO A 29 -6.84 11.54 1.87
C PRO A 29 -6.91 11.76 0.36
N LEU A 30 -7.15 10.69 -0.39
CA LEU A 30 -7.34 10.77 -1.83
C LEU A 30 -8.84 10.94 -2.10
N ASP A 31 -9.22 12.03 -2.78
CA ASP A 31 -10.63 12.40 -3.01
C ASP A 31 -11.29 11.64 -4.20
N THR A 32 -10.61 10.67 -4.82
CA THR A 32 -11.07 10.04 -6.07
C THR A 32 -10.86 8.53 -6.04
N PRO A 33 -11.86 7.72 -6.46
CA PRO A 33 -11.69 6.28 -6.67
C PRO A 33 -10.59 6.02 -7.72
N LEU A 34 -9.69 5.10 -7.41
CA LEU A 34 -8.43 4.95 -8.14
C LEU A 34 -8.47 3.80 -9.13
N GLU A 35 -7.96 4.04 -10.34
CA GLU A 35 -7.55 2.97 -11.25
C GLU A 35 -6.39 2.17 -10.63
N ALA A 36 -6.28 0.89 -11.02
CA ALA A 36 -5.16 0.06 -10.59
C ALA A 36 -3.82 0.67 -11.05
N ASP A 37 -2.86 0.76 -10.13
CA ASP A 37 -1.51 1.18 -10.46
C ASP A 37 -0.90 0.22 -11.51
N ARG A 38 -0.40 0.78 -12.62
CA ARG A 38 0.26 0.00 -13.66
C ARG A 38 1.71 -0.28 -13.27
N LEU A 39 2.20 -1.48 -13.59
CA LEU A 39 3.60 -1.82 -13.42
C LEU A 39 4.47 -0.94 -14.33
N THR A 40 5.48 -0.34 -13.74
CA THR A 40 6.55 0.39 -14.41
C THR A 40 7.59 -0.57 -14.99
N GLU A 41 8.43 -0.08 -15.90
CA GLU A 41 9.53 -0.87 -16.48
C GLU A 41 10.46 -1.47 -15.41
N SER A 42 10.75 -0.72 -14.34
CA SER A 42 11.58 -1.22 -13.23
C SER A 42 10.92 -2.37 -12.47
N GLU A 43 9.61 -2.31 -12.26
CA GLU A 43 8.87 -3.36 -11.56
C GLU A 43 8.75 -4.60 -12.44
N VAL A 44 8.49 -4.43 -13.74
CA VAL A 44 8.46 -5.52 -14.72
C VAL A 44 9.82 -6.24 -14.78
N ALA A 45 10.92 -5.50 -14.96
CA ALA A 45 12.26 -6.08 -15.02
C ALA A 45 12.63 -6.82 -13.74
N PHE A 46 12.23 -6.30 -12.57
CA PHE A 46 12.42 -7.01 -11.31
C PHE A 46 11.66 -8.34 -11.30
N LEU A 47 10.37 -8.34 -11.67
CA LEU A 47 9.54 -9.55 -11.68
C LEU A 47 10.05 -10.60 -12.67
N GLU A 48 10.50 -10.20 -13.86
CA GLU A 48 11.08 -11.11 -14.86
C GLU A 48 12.37 -11.79 -14.39
N SER A 49 13.11 -11.17 -13.45
CA SER A 49 14.32 -11.75 -12.87
C SER A 49 14.05 -12.82 -11.78
N ARG A 50 12.79 -13.03 -11.38
CA ARG A 50 12.41 -13.95 -10.30
C ARG A 50 11.87 -15.27 -10.86
N ASP A 51 12.25 -16.35 -10.21
CA ASP A 51 11.77 -17.72 -10.46
C ASP A 51 10.72 -18.17 -9.42
N SER A 52 10.42 -17.32 -8.44
CA SER A 52 9.61 -17.63 -7.27
C SER A 52 8.91 -16.39 -6.71
N PHE A 53 7.77 -16.60 -6.06
CA PHE A 53 6.97 -15.55 -5.43
C PHE A 53 6.54 -15.98 -4.02
N TYR A 54 6.47 -15.01 -3.11
CA TYR A 54 5.77 -15.17 -1.83
C TYR A 54 4.29 -14.84 -2.05
N LEU A 55 3.39 -15.69 -1.55
CA LEU A 55 1.96 -15.51 -1.70
C LEU A 55 1.33 -15.36 -0.31
N ALA A 56 0.66 -14.23 -0.09
CA ALA A 56 -0.18 -14.03 1.07
C ALA A 56 -1.64 -14.32 0.73
N THR A 57 -2.29 -15.20 1.49
CA THR A 57 -3.73 -15.48 1.37
C THR A 57 -4.42 -15.32 2.72
N VAL A 58 -5.75 -15.36 2.70
CA VAL A 58 -6.58 -15.39 3.91
C VAL A 58 -7.27 -16.75 3.93
N SER A 59 -7.15 -17.48 5.04
CA SER A 59 -7.83 -18.76 5.22
C SER A 59 -9.35 -18.57 5.27
N GLU A 60 -10.10 -19.67 5.16
CA GLU A 60 -11.56 -19.66 5.35
C GLU A 60 -11.99 -19.00 6.67
N THR A 61 -11.18 -19.16 7.73
CA THR A 61 -11.43 -18.60 9.06
C THR A 61 -10.90 -17.19 9.26
N GLY A 62 -10.41 -16.52 8.21
CA GLY A 62 -9.96 -15.14 8.25
C GLY A 62 -8.52 -14.93 8.72
N TRP A 63 -7.74 -15.99 8.92
CA TRP A 63 -6.35 -15.88 9.36
C TRP A 63 -5.40 -15.70 8.18
N PRO A 64 -4.43 -14.77 8.24
CA PRO A 64 -3.46 -14.58 7.18
C PRO A 64 -2.49 -15.78 7.10
N TYR A 65 -2.13 -16.17 5.88
CA TYR A 65 -1.16 -17.22 5.59
C TYR A 65 -0.14 -16.72 4.56
N VAL A 66 1.16 -16.94 4.84
CA VAL A 66 2.30 -16.62 3.98
C VAL A 66 3.34 -17.73 4.13
#